data_AF-A0A7S0UBF9-F1
#
_entry.id   AF-A0A7S0UBF9-F1
#
_cell.length_a   1.000
_cell.length_b   1.000
_cell.length_c   1.000
_cell.angle_alpha   90.00
_cell.angle_beta   90.00
_cell.angle_gamma   90.00
#
_symmetry.space_group_name_H-M   'P 1'
#
loop_
_entity.id
_entity.type
_entity.pdbx_description
1 polymer ?
#
loop_
_entity_poly.entity_id
_entity_poly.type
_entity_poly.pdbx_seq_one_letter_code
_entity_poly.pdbx_strand_id
1 'polypeptide(L)'
;AGHNADDVAETVLLNILRGDVARLQRCTQVVTGSDGAIPRSKPFKYSYEKEIVMYAHFKKLDYFSTECIYSPHAYRGYAREFLKTLERSSPIAILDLIRGGEKCVGVQSNVRLPTQGKCDRCGYIASQRLCKACVLLDGLHAMREKRKGLVAYETP
;
A
#
# COMPACT_ATOMS: atom_id res chain seq x y z
N ALA A 1 -8.36 0.17 -8.13
CA ALA A 1 -8.23 -0.13 -6.69
C ALA A 1 -9.08 0.87 -5.92
N GLY A 2 -9.81 0.43 -4.89
CA GLY A 2 -10.76 1.27 -4.13
C GLY A 2 -10.13 2.20 -3.09
N HIS A 3 -8.88 2.63 -3.28
CA HIS A 3 -8.22 3.52 -2.32
C HIS A 3 -8.87 4.92 -2.36
N ASN A 4 -9.25 5.41 -1.19
CA ASN A 4 -9.92 6.69 -0.99
C ASN A 4 -8.92 7.82 -0.66
N ALA A 5 -9.40 9.03 -0.37
CA ALA A 5 -8.54 10.15 0.00
C ALA A 5 -7.74 9.89 1.28
N ASP A 6 -8.36 9.31 2.31
CA ASP A 6 -7.72 8.96 3.58
C ASP A 6 -6.56 7.98 3.36
N ASP A 7 -6.74 6.93 2.56
CA ASP A 7 -5.69 5.95 2.20
C ASP A 7 -4.47 6.61 1.53
N VAL A 8 -4.73 7.57 0.64
CA VAL A 8 -3.68 8.28 -0.10
C VAL A 8 -2.96 9.23 0.85
N ALA A 9 -3.67 9.96 1.69
CA ALA A 9 -3.12 10.82 2.73
C ALA A 9 -2.25 10.03 3.73
N GLU A 10 -2.74 8.88 4.23
CA GLU A 10 -1.96 7.95 5.05
C GLU A 10 -0.66 7.55 4.34
N THR A 11 -0.75 7.23 3.05
CA THR A 11 0.41 6.81 2.26
C THR A 11 1.42 7.96 2.09
N VAL A 12 0.97 9.18 1.83
CA VAL A 12 1.84 10.37 1.75
C VAL A 12 2.56 10.58 3.07
N LEU A 13 1.83 10.63 4.19
CA LEU A 13 2.39 10.82 5.52
C LEU A 13 3.43 9.73 5.86
N LEU A 14 3.07 8.47 5.63
CA LEU A 14 3.97 7.34 5.90
C LEU A 14 5.27 7.41 5.10
N ASN A 15 5.23 7.87 3.85
CA ASN A 15 6.43 8.03 3.04
C ASN A 15 7.30 9.20 3.52
N ILE A 16 6.68 10.30 3.99
CA ILE A 16 7.39 11.41 4.61
C ILE A 16 8.09 10.94 5.90
N LEU A 17 7.37 10.27 6.80
CA LEU A 17 7.92 9.80 8.08
C LEU A 17 9.06 8.78 7.90
N ARG A 18 9.02 7.98 6.83
CA ARG A 18 10.09 7.02 6.50
C ARG A 18 11.24 7.62 5.71
N GLY A 19 11.12 8.86 5.23
CA GLY A 19 12.07 9.45 4.29
C GLY A 19 12.13 8.73 2.93
N ASP A 20 11.06 8.04 2.52
CA ASP A 20 11.01 7.27 1.27
C ASP A 20 10.62 8.17 0.09
N VAL A 21 11.60 8.96 -0.38
CA VAL A 21 11.43 9.94 -1.46
C VAL A 21 11.00 9.27 -2.77
N ALA A 22 11.55 8.09 -3.07
CA ALA A 22 11.25 7.35 -4.31
C ALA A 22 9.79 6.90 -4.39
N ARG A 23 9.17 6.54 -3.25
CA ARG A 23 7.73 6.25 -3.19
C ARG A 23 6.89 7.51 -3.14
N LEU A 24 7.33 8.55 -2.43
CA LEU A 24 6.61 9.81 -2.33
C LEU A 24 6.31 10.40 -3.72
N GLN A 25 7.29 10.38 -4.63
CA GLN A 25 7.16 10.86 -6.01
C GLN A 25 6.10 10.16 -6.87
N ARG A 26 5.64 8.95 -6.51
CA ARG A 26 4.71 8.17 -7.32
C ARG A 26 3.42 7.81 -6.58
N CYS A 27 3.38 7.97 -5.26
CA CYS A 27 2.27 7.49 -4.45
C CYS A 27 0.93 8.18 -4.72
N THR A 28 0.96 9.42 -5.22
CA THR A 28 -0.23 10.22 -5.56
C THR A 28 -0.71 10.05 -7.01
N GLN A 29 -0.03 9.25 -7.85
CA GLN A 29 -0.48 9.03 -9.23
C GLN A 29 -1.86 8.34 -9.27
N VAL A 30 -2.77 8.90 -10.08
CA VAL A 30 -4.14 8.39 -10.27
C VAL A 30 -4.12 7.03 -10.97
N VAL A 31 -3.29 6.91 -12.00
CA VAL A 31 -3.07 5.69 -12.75
C VAL A 31 -1.64 5.24 -12.50
N THR A 32 -1.48 3.97 -12.15
CA THR A 32 -0.18 3.34 -11.94
C THR A 32 -0.06 2.12 -12.84
N GLY A 33 1.11 1.87 -13.41
CA GLY A 33 1.35 0.76 -14.32
C GLY A 33 2.64 1.00 -15.10
N SER A 34 3.25 -0.07 -15.56
CA SER A 34 4.43 -0.07 -16.44
C SER A 34 4.23 -1.13 -17.50
N ASP A 35 4.99 -1.06 -18.59
CA ASP A 35 4.89 -2.02 -19.68
C ASP A 35 4.94 -3.47 -19.17
N GLY A 36 3.93 -4.25 -19.54
CA GLY A 36 3.77 -5.65 -19.11
C GLY A 36 2.94 -5.89 -17.85
N ALA A 37 2.44 -4.84 -17.16
CA ALA A 37 1.47 -4.99 -16.07
C ALA A 37 0.15 -4.26 -16.35
N ILE A 38 -0.95 -4.85 -15.88
CA ILE A 38 -2.29 -4.23 -15.99
C ILE A 38 -2.29 -2.92 -15.18
N PRO A 39 -2.68 -1.78 -15.80
CA PRO A 39 -2.74 -0.52 -15.11
C PRO A 39 -3.80 -0.53 -14.01
N ARG A 40 -3.49 0.13 -12.89
CA ARG A 40 -4.39 0.29 -11.74
C ARG A 40 -4.74 1.76 -11.58
N SER A 41 -6.02 2.07 -11.58
CA SER A 41 -6.56 3.39 -11.29
C SER A 41 -7.00 3.52 -9.81
N LYS A 42 -7.03 4.76 -9.31
CA LYS A 42 -7.58 5.15 -8.01
C LYS A 42 -8.73 6.17 -8.21
N PRO A 43 -9.96 5.72 -8.55
CA PRO A 43 -11.07 6.62 -8.83
C PRO A 43 -11.47 7.49 -7.63
N PHE A 44 -11.33 6.96 -6.41
CA PHE A 44 -11.72 7.64 -5.16
C PHE A 44 -10.61 8.46 -4.52
N LYS A 45 -9.54 8.79 -5.24
CA LYS A 45 -8.38 9.54 -4.70
C LYS A 45 -8.76 10.83 -3.97
N TYR A 46 -9.84 11.49 -4.38
CA TYR A 46 -10.30 12.76 -3.79
C TYR A 46 -11.64 12.63 -3.05
N SER A 47 -12.11 11.41 -2.80
CA SER A 47 -13.34 11.13 -2.07
C SER A 47 -12.99 10.65 -0.66
N TYR A 48 -13.56 11.25 0.37
CA TYR A 48 -13.29 10.87 1.75
C TYR A 48 -13.94 9.53 2.09
N GLU A 49 -13.33 8.77 3.00
CA GLU A 49 -13.86 7.49 3.46
C GLU A 49 -15.29 7.63 4.00
N LYS A 50 -15.53 8.65 4.85
CA LYS A 50 -16.86 8.90 5.44
C LYS A 50 -17.95 9.16 4.40
N GLU A 51 -17.59 9.80 3.29
CA GLU A 51 -18.53 10.09 2.19
C GLU A 51 -18.86 8.81 1.41
N ILE A 52 -17.86 7.97 1.16
CA ILE A 52 -18.03 6.68 0.51
C ILE A 52 -18.91 5.76 1.36
N VAL A 53 -18.65 5.69 2.67
CA VAL A 53 -19.45 4.90 3.62
C VAL A 53 -20.88 5.42 3.68
N MET A 54 -21.07 6.74 3.77
CA MET A 54 -22.41 7.37 3.75
C MET A 54 -23.15 7.06 2.44
N TYR A 55 -22.47 7.12 1.29
CA TYR A 55 -23.04 6.78 -0.01
C TYR A 55 -23.45 5.30 -0.09
N ALA A 56 -22.59 4.38 0.37
CA ALA A 56 -22.87 2.96 0.39
C ALA A 56 -24.10 2.63 1.26
N HIS A 57 -24.19 3.26 2.44
CA HIS A 57 -25.35 3.15 3.32
C HIS A 57 -26.64 3.68 2.66
N PHE A 58 -26.60 4.88 2.07
CA PHE A 58 -27.75 5.47 1.39
C PHE A 58 -28.25 4.62 0.21
N LYS A 59 -27.32 4.03 -0.56
CA LYS A 59 -27.62 3.14 -1.68
C LYS A 59 -27.92 1.70 -1.28
N LYS A 60 -27.85 1.36 0.02
CA LYS A 60 -28.04 0.01 0.55
C LYS A 60 -27.14 -1.02 -0.18
N LEU A 61 -25.88 -0.67 -0.38
CA LEU A 61 -24.89 -1.58 -0.96
C LEU A 61 -24.45 -2.58 0.10
N ASP A 62 -24.33 -3.86 -0.28
CA ASP A 62 -23.73 -4.87 0.58
C ASP A 62 -22.21 -4.69 0.62
N TYR A 63 -21.66 -4.50 1.82
CA TYR A 63 -20.22 -4.42 2.06
C TYR A 63 -19.83 -5.05 3.40
N PHE A 64 -18.59 -5.50 3.49
CA PHE A 64 -18.02 -6.02 4.73
C PHE A 64 -17.35 -4.90 5.51
N SER A 65 -17.72 -4.73 6.78
CA SER A 65 -17.07 -3.82 7.75
C SER A 65 -16.03 -4.54 8.63
N THR A 66 -15.85 -5.85 8.46
CA THR A 66 -14.92 -6.64 9.25
C THR A 66 -13.48 -6.28 8.90
N GLU A 67 -12.76 -5.72 9.87
CA GLU A 67 -11.33 -5.48 9.72
C GLU A 67 -10.50 -6.75 9.91
N CYS A 68 -9.32 -6.79 9.30
CA CYS A 68 -8.35 -7.86 9.52
C CYS A 68 -7.84 -7.85 10.95
N ILE A 69 -7.82 -9.01 11.63
CA ILE A 69 -7.33 -9.15 13.02
C ILE A 69 -5.87 -8.71 13.22
N TYR A 70 -5.08 -8.68 12.14
CA TYR A 70 -3.68 -8.23 12.17
C TYR A 70 -3.51 -6.73 11.87
N SER A 71 -4.57 -6.06 11.40
CA SER A 71 -4.56 -4.63 11.04
C SER A 71 -4.22 -3.70 12.22
N PRO A 72 -4.75 -3.90 13.44
CA PRO A 72 -4.55 -2.97 14.56
C PRO A 72 -3.09 -2.79 14.98
N HIS A 73 -2.26 -3.81 14.77
CA HIS A 73 -0.83 -3.77 15.14
C HIS A 73 0.06 -3.20 14.03
N ALA A 74 -0.51 -2.82 12.89
CA ALA A 74 0.26 -2.24 11.80
C ALA A 74 0.63 -0.78 12.09
N TYR A 75 1.87 -0.40 11.75
CA TYR A 75 2.35 0.99 11.88
C TYR A 75 1.44 2.03 11.20
N ARG A 76 0.67 1.61 10.20
CA ARG A 76 -0.32 2.45 9.51
C ARG A 76 -1.44 2.95 10.45
N GLY A 77 -1.78 2.21 11.52
CA GLY A 77 -2.79 2.62 12.50
C GLY A 77 -2.46 3.98 13.15
N TYR A 78 -1.20 4.21 13.52
CA TYR A 78 -0.76 5.47 14.10
C TYR A 78 -0.92 6.66 13.14
N ALA A 79 -0.59 6.46 11.86
CA ALA A 79 -0.78 7.49 10.83
C ALA A 79 -2.26 7.82 10.64
N ARG A 80 -3.14 6.80 10.66
CA ARG A 80 -4.59 6.97 10.58
C ARG A 80 -5.13 7.78 11.75
N GLU A 81 -4.80 7.42 12.98
CA GLU A 81 -5.27 8.13 14.19
C GLU A 81 -4.83 9.60 14.20
N PHE A 82 -3.59 9.86 13.80
CA PHE A 82 -3.10 11.23 13.65
C PHE A 82 -3.88 12.00 12.59
N LEU A 83 -4.10 11.42 11.41
CA LEU A 83 -4.88 12.07 10.35
C LEU A 83 -6.33 12.31 10.76
N LYS A 84 -6.97 11.41 11.50
CA LYS A 84 -8.32 11.63 12.04
C LYS A 84 -8.35 12.76 13.06
N THR A 85 -7.28 12.93 13.84
CA THR A 85 -7.15 14.07 14.76
C THR A 85 -6.99 15.39 13.99
N LEU A 86 -6.21 15.40 12.91
CA LEU A 86 -6.08 16.56 12.02
C LEU A 86 -7.38 16.88 11.26
N GLU A 87 -8.08 15.87 10.75
CA GLU A 87 -9.34 16.05 10.00
C GLU A 87 -10.42 16.69 10.88
N ARG A 88 -10.45 16.36 12.18
CA ARG A 88 -11.39 16.95 13.15
C ARG A 88 -11.17 18.45 13.33
N SER A 89 -9.93 18.92 13.33
CA SER A 89 -9.61 20.35 13.48
C SER A 89 -9.64 21.09 12.15
N SER A 90 -9.27 20.43 11.06
CA SER A 90 -9.25 20.98 9.71
C SER A 90 -9.64 19.90 8.69
N PRO A 91 -10.91 19.88 8.23
CA PRO A 91 -11.37 18.87 7.29
C PRO A 91 -10.59 18.85 5.96
N ILE A 92 -10.06 20.00 5.54
CA ILE A 92 -9.29 20.14 4.29
C ILE A 92 -7.88 19.52 4.38
N ALA A 93 -7.39 19.22 5.59
CA ALA A 93 -6.04 18.71 5.82
C ALA A 93 -5.72 17.43 5.03
N ILE A 94 -6.70 16.54 4.85
CA ILE A 94 -6.55 15.31 4.05
C ILE A 94 -6.21 15.65 2.59
N LEU A 95 -6.98 16.55 1.97
CA LEU A 95 -6.75 16.97 0.59
C LEU A 95 -5.48 17.80 0.44
N ASP A 96 -5.17 18.66 1.41
CA ASP A 96 -3.94 19.46 1.39
C ASP A 96 -2.70 18.59 1.50
N LEU A 97 -2.75 17.50 2.26
CA LEU A 97 -1.66 16.52 2.31
C LEU A 97 -1.48 15.81 0.96
N ILE A 98 -2.58 15.41 0.30
CA ILE A 98 -2.53 14.81 -1.04
C ILE A 98 -1.92 15.80 -2.04
N ARG A 99 -2.39 17.04 -2.06
CA ARG A 99 -1.87 18.12 -2.93
C ARG A 99 -0.40 18.42 -2.63
N GLY A 100 0.00 18.38 -1.36
CA GLY A 100 1.40 18.47 -0.94
C GLY A 100 2.24 17.36 -1.57
N GLY A 101 1.77 16.11 -1.47
CA GLY A 101 2.42 14.95 -2.10
C GLY A 101 2.49 15.02 -3.63
N GLU A 102 1.47 15.60 -4.29
CA GLU A 102 1.50 15.87 -5.75
C GLU A 102 2.56 16.92 -6.12
N LYS A 103 2.74 17.96 -5.30
CA LYS A 103 3.78 18.98 -5.50
C LYS A 103 5.18 18.44 -5.20
N CYS A 104 5.31 17.35 -4.44
CA CYS A 104 6.59 16.69 -4.21
C CYS A 104 7.14 15.94 -5.44
N VAL A 105 6.33 15.78 -6.50
CA VAL A 105 6.73 15.15 -7.77
C VAL A 105 7.71 16.09 -8.49
N GLY A 106 9.01 15.94 -8.18
CA GLY A 106 10.09 16.76 -8.74
C GLY A 106 11.13 17.23 -7.72
N VAL A 107 10.89 17.02 -6.42
CA VAL A 107 11.74 17.57 -5.34
C VAL A 107 13.17 16.99 -5.32
N GLN A 108 13.45 15.88 -6.00
CA GLN A 108 14.82 15.41 -6.23
C GLN A 108 14.92 14.61 -7.53
N SER A 109 15.53 15.20 -8.57
CA SER A 109 15.90 14.53 -9.82
C SER A 109 17.02 13.49 -9.65
N ASN A 110 17.70 13.48 -8.49
CA ASN A 110 18.91 12.69 -8.25
C ASN A 110 18.66 11.40 -7.46
N VAL A 111 17.40 11.05 -7.17
CA VAL A 111 17.07 9.79 -6.49
C VAL A 111 17.05 8.66 -7.51
N ARG A 112 17.97 7.70 -7.37
CA ARG A 112 17.99 6.50 -8.22
C ARG A 112 16.73 5.66 -7.99
N LEU A 113 15.84 5.68 -8.97
CA LEU A 113 14.70 4.78 -8.99
C LEU A 113 15.18 3.36 -9.34
N PRO A 114 14.63 2.31 -8.71
CA PRO A 114 14.94 0.93 -9.09
C PRO A 114 14.55 0.67 -10.55
N THR A 115 15.48 0.14 -11.34
CA THR A 115 15.20 -0.30 -12.70
C THR A 115 14.20 -1.45 -12.68
N GLN A 116 13.16 -1.37 -13.51
CA GLN A 116 12.20 -2.45 -13.67
C GLN A 116 12.79 -3.51 -14.62
N GLY A 117 12.85 -4.74 -14.15
CA GLY A 117 13.22 -5.92 -14.93
C GLY A 117 12.16 -7.03 -14.81
N LYS A 118 12.53 -8.24 -15.23
CA LYS A 118 11.68 -9.44 -15.14
C LYS A 118 12.29 -10.43 -14.17
N CYS A 119 11.44 -11.12 -13.43
CA CYS A 119 11.81 -12.21 -12.54
C CYS A 119 12.29 -13.42 -13.36
N ASP A 120 13.46 -13.97 -13.04
CA ASP A 120 14.04 -15.13 -13.73
C ASP A 120 13.13 -16.38 -13.67
N ARG A 121 12.31 -16.51 -12.62
CA ARG A 121 11.47 -17.70 -12.40
C ARG A 121 10.10 -17.61 -13.06
N CYS A 122 9.38 -16.51 -12.82
CA CYS A 122 7.98 -16.38 -13.26
C CYS A 122 7.77 -15.37 -14.38
N GLY A 123 8.83 -14.66 -14.81
CA GLY A 123 8.75 -13.64 -15.86
C GLY A 123 8.04 -12.34 -15.47
N TYR A 124 7.43 -12.27 -14.28
CA TYR A 124 6.71 -11.08 -13.82
C TYR A 124 7.65 -9.93 -13.43
N ILE A 125 7.13 -8.70 -13.34
CA ILE A 125 7.91 -7.50 -13.02
C ILE A 125 8.64 -7.65 -11.68
N ALA A 126 9.94 -7.38 -11.70
CA ALA A 126 10.80 -7.42 -10.52
C ALA A 126 11.91 -6.35 -10.62
N SER A 127 12.32 -5.79 -9.49
CA SER A 127 13.50 -4.91 -9.40
C SER A 127 14.78 -5.66 -8.99
N GLN A 128 14.67 -6.97 -8.80
CA GLN A 128 15.74 -7.89 -8.42
C GLN A 128 15.61 -9.15 -9.27
N ARG A 129 16.61 -10.02 -9.23
CA ARG A 129 16.64 -11.31 -9.95
C ARG A 129 15.37 -12.14 -9.73
N LEU A 130 14.89 -12.22 -8.50
CA LEU A 130 13.63 -12.89 -8.13
C LEU A 130 12.63 -11.87 -7.59
N CYS A 131 11.36 -11.99 -7.99
CA CYS A 131 10.30 -11.15 -7.41
C CYS A 131 10.05 -11.53 -5.95
N LYS A 132 9.54 -10.57 -5.16
CA LYS A 132 9.31 -10.78 -3.73
C LYS A 132 8.37 -11.96 -3.43
N ALA A 133 7.40 -12.21 -4.31
CA ALA A 133 6.51 -13.36 -4.19
C ALA A 133 7.25 -14.70 -4.31
N CYS A 134 8.15 -14.85 -5.29
CA CYS A 134 8.97 -16.06 -5.44
C CYS A 134 9.88 -16.27 -4.22
N VAL A 135 10.50 -15.21 -3.72
CA VAL A 135 11.34 -15.27 -2.50
C VAL A 135 10.54 -15.71 -1.28
N LEU A 136 9.30 -15.22 -1.13
CA LEU A 136 8.43 -15.62 -0.03
C LEU A 136 8.00 -17.09 -0.14
N LEU A 137 7.68 -17.57 -1.34
CA LEU A 137 7.35 -18.98 -1.59
C LEU A 137 8.52 -19.90 -1.26
N ASP A 138 9.75 -19.53 -1.63
CA ASP A 138 10.95 -20.31 -1.26
C ASP A 138 11.12 -20.41 0.25
N GLY A 139 10.93 -19.29 0.96
CA GLY A 139 10.94 -19.28 2.42
C GLY A 139 9.89 -20.21 3.03
N LEU A 140 8.66 -20.19 2.50
CA LEU A 140 7.58 -21.06 2.96
C LEU A 140 7.87 -22.54 2.69
N HIS A 141 8.40 -22.89 1.52
CA HIS A 141 8.78 -24.26 1.19
C HIS A 141 9.91 -24.77 2.10
N ALA A 142 10.94 -23.95 2.34
CA ALA A 142 12.02 -24.31 3.25
C ALA A 142 11.53 -24.52 4.69
N MET A 143 10.61 -23.68 5.17
CA MET A 143 9.98 -23.84 6.49
C MET A 143 9.14 -25.11 6.58
N ARG A 144 8.41 -25.46 5.50
CA ARG A 144 7.62 -26.68 5.44
C ARG A 144 8.49 -27.94 5.53
N GLU A 145 9.62 -27.98 4.82
CA GLU A 145 10.53 -29.12 4.88
C GLU A 145 11.20 -29.25 6.26
N LYS A 146 11.63 -28.14 6.88
CA LYS A 146 12.12 -28.14 8.26
C LYS A 146 11.07 -28.64 9.25
N ARG A 147 9.80 -28.25 9.07
CA ARG A 147 8.69 -28.71 9.92
C ARG A 147 8.42 -30.22 9.76
N LYS A 148 8.52 -30.77 8.55
CA LYS A 148 8.41 -32.22 8.35
C LYS A 148 9.50 -32.99 9.09
N GLY A 149 10.74 -32.47 9.09
CA GLY A 149 11.85 -33.07 9.85
C GLY A 149 11.65 -33.01 11.38
N LEU A 150 10.98 -31.98 11.88
CA LEU A 150 10.61 -31.87 13.31
C LEU A 150 9.48 -32.82 13.70
N VAL A 151 8.42 -32.92 12.88
CA VAL A 151 7.30 -33.84 13.14
C VAL A 151 7.74 -35.31 13.04
N ALA A 152 8.72 -35.63 12.19
CA ALA A 152 9.29 -36.97 12.09
C ALA A 152 10.11 -37.39 13.34
N TYR A 153 10.46 -36.45 14.23
CA TYR A 153 11.18 -36.72 15.49
C TYR A 153 10.25 -36.73 16.71
N GLU A 154 8.98 -36.33 16.56
CA GLU A 154 7.99 -36.24 17.65
C GLU A 154 6.94 -37.37 17.61
N THR A 155 7.04 -38.31 16.65
CA THR A 155 6.25 -39.55 16.64
C THR A 155 7.07 -40.69 17.24
N PRO A 156 6.59 -41.39 18.29
CA PRO A 156 7.16 -42.66 18.72
C PRO A 156 7.09 -43.73 17.63
#